data_AF-A0A920JR13-F1
#
_entry.id   AF-A0A920JR13-F1
#
_cell.length_a   1.000
_cell.length_b   1.000
_cell.length_c   1.000
_cell.angle_alpha   90.00
_cell.angle_beta   90.00
_cell.angle_gamma   90.00
#
_symmetry.space_group_name_H-M   'P 1'
#
loop_
_entity.id
_entity.type
_entity.pdbx_description
1 polymer ?
#
loop_
_entity_poly.entity_id
_entity_poly.type
_entity_poly.pdbx_seq_one_letter_code
_entity_poly.pdbx_strand_id
1 'polypeptide(L)'
;MFRANAIYEGEYFLGTSIARPLISKRLIEIAKKEKADAICHGATGKGNDQVRFELSAYSLNPKIQVIAPWREWTFKSRKDLMRYSKLHKIDIDFDKGKKALTLWMQISPYFL
;
A
#
# COMPACT_ATOMS: atom_id res chain seq x y z
N MET A 1 -8.58 10.67 -17.73
CA MET A 1 -9.95 10.24 -17.36
C MET A 1 -10.98 11.32 -17.64
N PHE A 2 -10.86 12.52 -17.08
CA PHE A 2 -11.82 13.62 -17.35
C PHE A 2 -11.95 13.94 -18.85
N ARG A 3 -10.83 14.11 -19.58
CA ARG A 3 -10.84 14.33 -21.04
C ARG A 3 -11.54 13.24 -21.86
N ALA A 4 -11.64 12.03 -21.31
CA ALA A 4 -12.27 10.88 -21.99
C ALA A 4 -13.68 10.59 -21.44
N ASN A 5 -14.19 11.41 -20.50
CA ASN A 5 -15.42 11.14 -19.75
C ASN A 5 -15.49 9.68 -19.24
N ALA A 6 -14.37 9.15 -18.74
CA ALA A 6 -14.24 7.75 -18.42
C ALA A 6 -15.12 7.35 -17.22
N ILE A 7 -16.01 6.38 -17.44
CA ILE A 7 -16.89 5.79 -16.42
C ILE A 7 -16.77 4.27 -16.54
N TYR A 8 -16.41 3.60 -15.45
CA TYR A 8 -16.32 2.15 -15.39
C TYR A 8 -17.69 1.55 -15.07
N GLU A 9 -18.11 0.57 -15.87
CA GLU A 9 -19.40 -0.12 -15.75
C GLU A 9 -20.61 0.84 -15.64
N GLY A 10 -20.52 2.02 -16.27
CA GLY A 10 -21.62 3.00 -16.31
C GLY A 10 -21.82 3.82 -15.03
N GLU A 11 -21.15 3.49 -13.92
CA GLU A 11 -21.42 4.12 -12.62
C GLU A 11 -20.18 4.64 -11.89
N TYR A 12 -19.01 4.03 -12.09
CA TYR A 12 -17.83 4.32 -11.27
C TYR A 12 -16.82 5.27 -11.95
N PHE A 13 -16.59 6.44 -11.34
CA PHE A 13 -15.68 7.49 -11.85
C PHE A 13 -14.18 7.23 -11.60
N LEU A 14 -13.77 6.00 -11.25
CA LEU A 14 -12.36 5.57 -11.25
C LEU A 14 -11.41 6.36 -10.33
N GLY A 15 -11.91 7.08 -9.33
CA GLY A 15 -11.10 7.95 -8.46
C GLY A 15 -9.98 7.22 -7.72
N THR A 16 -10.24 6.01 -7.21
CA THR A 16 -9.20 5.18 -6.58
C THR A 16 -8.23 4.66 -7.63
N SER A 17 -8.74 4.16 -8.75
CA SER A 17 -7.93 3.56 -9.83
C SER A 17 -6.88 4.51 -10.39
N ILE A 18 -7.23 5.79 -10.60
CA ILE A 18 -6.30 6.79 -11.16
C ILE A 18 -5.23 7.25 -10.15
N ALA A 19 -5.52 7.20 -8.86
CA ALA A 19 -4.58 7.64 -7.82
C ALA A 19 -3.41 6.65 -7.65
N ARG A 20 -3.63 5.34 -7.82
CA ARG A 20 -2.60 4.31 -7.54
C ARG A 20 -1.36 4.42 -8.43
N PRO A 21 -1.46 4.60 -9.77
CA PRO A 21 -0.29 4.81 -10.61
C PRO A 21 0.54 6.04 -10.21
N LEU A 22 -0.10 7.12 -9.76
CA LEU A 22 0.59 8.32 -9.28
C LEU A 22 1.41 8.02 -8.01
N ILE A 23 0.82 7.27 -7.07
CA ILE A 23 1.51 6.87 -5.84
C ILE A 23 2.68 5.93 -6.18
N SER A 24 2.48 4.91 -7.03
CA SER A 24 3.57 4.02 -7.48
C SER A 24 4.70 4.79 -8.13
N LYS A 25 4.38 5.76 -9.00
CA LYS A 25 5.39 6.61 -9.64
C LYS A 25 6.25 7.31 -8.59
N ARG A 26 5.62 7.89 -7.58
CA ARG A 26 6.35 8.58 -6.52
C ARG A 26 7.20 7.63 -5.68
N LEU A 27 6.72 6.42 -5.39
CA LEU A 27 7.50 5.39 -4.71
C LEU A 27 8.77 5.01 -5.49
N ILE A 28 8.66 4.81 -6.81
CA ILE A 28 9.80 4.49 -7.67
C ILE A 28 10.81 5.64 -7.76
N GLU A 29 10.33 6.88 -7.87
CA GLU A 29 11.20 8.06 -7.85
C GLU A 29 12.00 8.17 -6.55
N ILE A 30 11.35 7.93 -5.41
CA ILE A 30 12.00 7.95 -4.10
C ILE A 30 12.98 6.77 -3.99
N ALA A 31 12.57 5.56 -4.37
CA ALA A 31 13.47 4.39 -4.35
C ALA A 31 14.75 4.64 -5.16
N LYS A 32 14.63 5.25 -6.35
CA LYS A 32 15.79 5.63 -7.15
C LYS A 32 16.68 6.67 -6.45
N LYS A 33 16.08 7.68 -5.81
CA LYS A 33 16.81 8.73 -5.09
C LYS A 33 17.58 8.16 -3.88
N GLU A 34 16.93 7.30 -3.12
CA GLU A 34 17.48 6.67 -1.92
C GLU A 34 18.36 5.44 -2.23
N LYS A 35 18.52 5.09 -3.52
CA LYS A 35 19.23 3.88 -3.98
C LYS A 35 18.69 2.59 -3.36
N ALA A 36 17.38 2.52 -3.16
CA ALA A 36 16.70 1.35 -2.62
C ALA A 36 16.47 0.28 -3.70
N ASP A 37 16.65 -0.98 -3.33
CA ASP A 37 16.43 -2.14 -4.19
C ASP A 37 14.95 -2.56 -4.28
N ALA A 38 14.13 -2.12 -3.32
CA ALA A 38 12.75 -2.53 -3.17
C ALA A 38 11.80 -1.37 -2.83
N ILE A 39 10.52 -1.56 -3.17
CA ILE A 39 9.40 -0.77 -2.63
C ILE A 39 8.41 -1.70 -1.90
N CYS A 40 7.64 -1.14 -0.97
CA CYS A 40 6.62 -1.88 -0.23
C CYS A 40 5.26 -1.18 -0.34
N HIS A 41 4.17 -1.96 -0.36
CA HIS A 41 2.80 -1.42 -0.30
C HIS A 41 1.90 -2.21 0.65
N GLY A 42 0.90 -1.51 1.21
CA GLY A 42 -0.07 -2.05 2.15
C GLY A 42 -1.37 -2.59 1.57
N ALA A 43 -1.50 -2.69 0.25
CA ALA A 43 -2.72 -3.21 -0.36
C ALA A 43 -2.99 -4.65 0.08
N THR A 44 -4.26 -4.99 0.30
CA THR A 44 -4.66 -6.34 0.71
C THR A 44 -4.46 -7.34 -0.44
N GLY A 45 -4.13 -8.59 -0.11
CA GLY A 45 -3.87 -9.65 -1.11
C GLY A 45 -5.09 -10.11 -1.92
N LYS A 46 -6.30 -9.60 -1.61
CA LYS A 46 -7.54 -9.94 -2.32
C LYS A 46 -8.12 -8.77 -3.14
N GLY A 47 -7.55 -7.57 -3.02
CA GLY A 47 -8.08 -6.36 -3.64
C GLY A 47 -7.40 -6.00 -4.97
N ASN A 48 -8.03 -5.10 -5.73
CA ASN A 48 -7.50 -4.62 -7.01
C ASN A 48 -6.27 -3.72 -6.87
N ASP A 49 -6.09 -3.10 -5.70
CA ASP A 49 -5.02 -2.11 -5.50
C ASP A 49 -3.61 -2.73 -5.58
N GLN A 50 -3.42 -4.00 -5.18
CA GLN A 50 -2.12 -4.67 -5.34
C GLN A 50 -1.70 -4.70 -6.81
N VAL A 51 -2.63 -5.07 -7.70
CA VAL A 51 -2.40 -5.13 -9.14
C VAL A 51 -2.07 -3.76 -9.69
N ARG A 52 -2.80 -2.72 -9.27
CA ARG A 52 -2.56 -1.34 -9.70
C ARG A 52 -1.19 -0.85 -9.26
N PHE A 53 -0.79 -1.13 -8.02
CA PHE A 53 0.51 -0.72 -7.50
C PHE A 53 1.65 -1.40 -8.25
N GLU A 54 1.58 -2.73 -8.39
CA GLU A 54 2.62 -3.57 -8.98
C GLU A 54 2.77 -3.36 -10.48
N LEU A 55 1.69 -3.37 -11.26
CA LEU A 55 1.78 -3.09 -12.69
C LEU A 55 2.36 -1.69 -12.96
N SER A 56 1.95 -0.69 -12.17
CA SER A 56 2.49 0.66 -12.29
C SER A 56 3.98 0.71 -11.88
N ALA A 57 4.38 -0.01 -10.83
CA ALA A 57 5.78 -0.08 -10.42
C ALA A 57 6.65 -0.76 -11.48
N TYR A 58 6.25 -1.93 -11.97
CA TYR A 58 7.01 -2.70 -12.96
C TYR A 58 7.06 -2.01 -14.33
N SER A 59 6.03 -1.24 -14.71
CA SER A 59 6.09 -0.42 -15.93
C SER A 59 7.11 0.73 -15.86
N LEU A 60 7.46 1.20 -14.66
CA LEU A 60 8.42 2.29 -14.44
C LEU A 60 9.84 1.76 -14.14
N ASN A 61 9.93 0.65 -13.41
CA ASN A 61 11.17 -0.04 -13.14
C ASN A 61 10.91 -1.56 -13.08
N PRO A 62 11.13 -2.30 -14.17
CA PRO A 62 10.90 -3.75 -14.21
C PRO A 62 11.77 -4.56 -13.25
N LYS A 63 12.87 -3.98 -12.76
CA LYS A 63 13.83 -4.65 -11.87
C LYS A 63 13.58 -4.38 -10.39
N ILE A 64 12.66 -3.47 -10.05
CA ILE A 64 12.38 -3.16 -8.64
C ILE A 64 11.77 -4.38 -7.96
N GLN A 65 12.24 -4.72 -6.76
CA GLN A 65 11.55 -5.71 -5.94
C GLN A 65 10.32 -5.06 -5.30
N VAL A 66 9.16 -5.72 -5.38
CA VAL A 66 7.95 -5.29 -4.66
C VAL A 66 7.69 -6.24 -3.50
N ILE A 67 7.62 -5.69 -2.30
CA ILE A 67 7.28 -6.41 -1.07
C ILE A 67 5.82 -6.13 -0.73
N ALA A 68 5.01 -7.20 -0.58
CA ALA A 68 3.58 -7.10 -0.31
C ALA A 68 3.21 -7.90 0.96
N PRO A 69 3.38 -7.31 2.15
CA PRO A 69 3.23 -7.96 3.45
C PRO A 69 1.93 -8.75 3.66
N TRP A 70 0.81 -8.23 3.16
CA TRP A 70 -0.49 -8.90 3.26
C TRP A 70 -0.58 -10.23 2.48
N ARG A 71 0.38 -10.52 1.60
CA ARG A 71 0.50 -11.82 0.91
C ARG A 71 1.52 -12.74 1.54
N GLU A 72 2.57 -12.19 2.13
CA GLU A 72 3.74 -12.94 2.60
C GLU A 72 3.63 -13.33 4.07
N TRP A 73 2.90 -12.56 4.88
CA TRP A 73 2.97 -12.68 6.33
C TRP A 73 1.89 -13.58 6.94
N THR A 74 2.14 -13.98 8.18
CA THR A 74 1.28 -14.88 8.95
C THR A 74 0.15 -14.18 9.71
N PHE A 75 0.14 -12.84 9.77
CA PHE A 75 -0.92 -12.09 10.47
C PHE A 75 -2.24 -12.19 9.72
N LYS A 76 -3.29 -12.62 10.42
CA LYS A 76 -4.60 -12.86 9.82
C LYS A 76 -5.64 -11.84 10.27
N SER A 77 -5.36 -11.10 11.33
CA SER A 77 -6.35 -10.23 11.97
C SER A 77 -5.75 -8.93 12.51
N ARG A 78 -6.64 -7.96 12.74
CA ARG A 78 -6.32 -6.72 13.45
C ARG A 78 -5.76 -6.96 14.86
N LYS A 79 -6.24 -8.00 15.55
CA LYS A 79 -5.75 -8.37 16.90
C LYS A 79 -4.29 -8.79 16.85
N ASP A 80 -3.88 -9.52 15.80
CA ASP A 80 -2.48 -9.92 15.62
C ASP A 80 -1.60 -8.69 15.43
N LEU A 81 -2.04 -7.73 14.61
CA LEU A 81 -1.32 -6.47 14.38
C LEU A 81 -1.24 -5.61 15.65
N MET A 82 -2.29 -5.57 16.48
CA MET A 82 -2.26 -4.89 17.79
C MET A 82 -1.27 -5.56 18.75
N ARG A 83 -1.26 -6.90 18.81
CA ARG A 83 -0.31 -7.65 19.64
C ARG A 83 1.12 -7.37 19.19
N TYR A 84 1.37 -7.42 17.88
CA TYR A 84 2.65 -7.06 17.30
C TYR A 84 3.06 -5.64 17.67
N SER A 85 2.17 -4.66 17.48
CA SER A 85 2.43 -3.25 17.83
C SER A 85 2.81 -3.09 19.30
N LYS A 86 2.10 -3.75 20.22
CA LYS A 86 2.40 -3.71 21.66
C LYS A 86 3.75 -4.35 21.99
N LEU A 87 4.07 -5.50 21.39
CA LEU A 87 5.36 -6.19 21.60
C LEU A 87 6.54 -5.36 21.10
N HIS A 88 6.36 -4.68 19.96
CA HIS A 88 7.39 -3.86 19.32
C HIS A 88 7.36 -2.38 19.75
N LYS A 89 6.52 -2.02 20.73
CA LYS A 89 6.35 -0.65 21.25
C LYS A 89 6.05 0.39 20.16
N ILE A 90 5.22 0.01 19.18
CA ILE A 90 4.73 0.90 18.11
C ILE A 90 3.51 1.65 18.64
N ASP A 91 3.57 2.99 18.67
CA ASP A 91 2.44 3.84 19.04
C ASP A 91 1.38 3.81 17.92
N ILE A 92 0.16 3.40 18.26
CA ILE A 92 -0.94 3.28 17.30
C ILE A 92 -2.14 4.13 17.72
N ASP A 93 -2.78 4.77 16.74
CA ASP A 93 -3.92 5.68 17.01
C ASP A 93 -5.15 4.99 17.59
N PHE A 94 -5.22 3.66 17.51
CA PHE A 94 -6.30 2.87 18.09
C PHE A 94 -6.39 3.07 19.61
N ASP A 95 -5.26 3.21 20.29
CA ASP A 95 -5.20 3.45 21.73
C ASP A 95 -5.72 4.85 22.11
N LYS A 96 -5.87 5.74 21.12
CA LYS A 96 -6.37 7.12 21.26
C LYS A 96 -7.87 7.25 20.88
N GLY A 97 -8.59 6.14 20.71
CA GLY A 97 -10.03 6.12 20.44
C GLY A 97 -10.43 6.52 19.01
N LYS A 98 -9.47 6.63 18.08
CA LYS A 98 -9.74 6.95 16.67
C LYS A 98 -9.94 5.67 15.86
N LYS A 99 -10.87 5.67 14.90
CA LYS A 99 -11.01 4.58 13.92
C LYS A 99 -9.70 4.47 13.13
N ALA A 100 -8.84 3.51 13.48
CA ALA A 100 -7.63 3.27 12.70
C ALA A 100 -8.03 2.58 11.38
N LEU A 101 -8.28 3.38 10.34
CA LEU A 101 -8.40 2.95 8.94
C LEU A 101 -7.03 2.59 8.34
N THR A 102 -5.94 2.90 9.06
CA THR A 102 -4.56 2.90 8.55
C THR A 102 -3.56 2.22 9.49
N LEU A 103 -4.00 1.28 10.34
CA LEU A 103 -3.13 0.58 11.30
C LEU A 103 -1.88 0.01 10.63
N TRP A 104 -2.02 -0.50 9.40
CA TRP A 104 -0.90 -0.93 8.56
C TRP A 104 0.17 0.15 8.35
N MET A 105 -0.23 1.38 7.99
CA MET A 105 0.72 2.45 7.67
C MET A 105 1.55 2.86 8.89
N GLN A 106 1.05 2.64 10.10
CA GLN A 106 1.74 2.96 11.34
C GLN A 106 2.77 1.89 11.71
N ILE A 107 2.48 0.64 11.37
CA ILE A 107 3.35 -0.48 11.70
C ILE A 107 4.39 -0.77 10.60
N SER A 108 4.10 -0.44 9.33
CA SER A 108 4.92 -0.81 8.17
C SER A 108 6.40 -0.38 8.23
N PRO A 109 6.79 0.77 8.83
CA PRO A 109 8.20 1.15 8.93
C PRO A 109 9.05 0.24 9.83
N TYR A 110 8.42 -0.59 10.67
CA TYR A 110 9.12 -1.42 11.67
C TYR A 110 9.40 -2.85 11.19
N PHE A 111 9.13 -3.14 9.92
CA PHE A 111 9.26 -4.48 9.34
C PHE A 111 10.27 -4.58 8.19
N LEU A 112 10.88 -3.46 7.80
CA LEU A 112 11.99 -3.37 6.84
C LEU A 112 13.23 -2.90 7.59
#